data_AF-A0A2X2IUR2-F1
#
_entry.id   AF-A0A2X2IUR2-F1
#
_cell.length_a   1.000
_cell.length_b   1.000
_cell.length_c   1.000
_cell.angle_alpha   90.00
_cell.angle_beta   90.00
_cell.angle_gamma   90.00
#
_symmetry.space_group_name_H-M   'P 1'
#
loop_
_entity.id
_entity.type
_entity.pdbx_description
1 polymer ?
#
loop_
_entity_poly.entity_id
_entity_poly.type
_entity_poly.pdbx_seq_one_letter_code
_entity_poly.pdbx_strand_id
1 'polypeptide(L)'
;MVIDGIVGSMDAVNPNDVESISILKDAATAAIYGSLGSNGVILITTKKGSKGKNNVSYSGMVSMLRPNNVPEFITDYAQHMRLVNEGFKNLGQAAVYTDATINLWEEAKKNPNGLTEFGIPNGVAYPNTNWGDVLFGQRKLLQNHNLSLNGGSENTQYLFSVGYFNNPGTMPETGADKIRHAY
;
A
#
# COMPACT_ATOMS: atom_id res chain seq x y z
N MET A 1 22.11 -3.55 -8.63
CA MET A 1 21.73 -2.26 -9.25
C MET A 1 22.78 -1.23 -8.86
N VAL A 2 23.09 -0.31 -9.76
CA VAL A 2 24.13 0.70 -9.58
C VAL A 2 23.50 2.09 -9.77
N ILE A 3 23.72 2.99 -8.82
CA ILE A 3 23.28 4.38 -8.84
C ILE A 3 24.54 5.23 -8.86
N ASP A 4 24.77 5.98 -9.94
CA ASP A 4 25.96 6.83 -10.11
C ASP A 4 27.30 6.13 -9.80
N GLY A 5 27.39 4.83 -10.10
CA GLY A 5 28.58 4.02 -9.87
C GLY A 5 28.64 3.28 -8.53
N ILE A 6 27.73 3.54 -7.59
CA ILE A 6 27.66 2.87 -6.28
C ILE A 6 26.53 1.84 -6.27
N VAL A 7 26.77 0.66 -5.67
CA VAL A 7 25.72 -0.36 -5.52
C VAL A 7 24.69 0.09 -4.49
N GLY A 8 23.41 0.08 -4.86
CA GLY A 8 22.31 0.54 -3.99
C GLY A 8 20.96 -0.12 -4.29
N SER A 9 19.95 0.27 -3.51
CA SER A 9 18.56 -0.21 -3.66
C SER A 9 17.71 0.78 -4.46
N MET A 10 16.78 0.25 -5.27
CA MET A 10 15.83 1.04 -6.06
C MET A 10 14.96 1.96 -5.20
N ASP A 11 14.65 1.53 -3.98
CA ASP A 11 13.78 2.28 -3.06
C ASP A 11 14.38 3.59 -2.55
N ALA A 12 15.71 3.73 -2.63
CA ALA A 12 16.44 4.90 -2.17
C ALA A 12 16.41 6.05 -3.20
N VAL A 13 16.20 5.74 -4.48
CA VAL A 13 16.21 6.77 -5.54
C VAL A 13 14.82 7.36 -5.72
N ASN A 14 14.78 8.68 -5.83
CA ASN A 14 13.59 9.40 -6.24
C ASN A 14 13.47 9.36 -7.77
N PRO A 15 12.39 8.81 -8.36
CA PRO A 15 12.22 8.77 -9.81
C PRO A 15 12.29 10.15 -10.47
N ASN A 16 11.92 11.22 -9.76
CA ASN A 16 12.00 12.59 -10.27
C ASN A 16 13.44 13.08 -10.48
N ASP A 17 14.41 12.47 -9.81
CA ASP A 17 15.83 12.83 -9.87
C ASP A 17 16.61 11.95 -10.85
N VAL A 18 15.97 10.95 -11.45
CA VAL A 18 16.57 10.09 -12.47
C VAL A 18 16.69 10.84 -13.79
N GLU A 19 17.90 10.88 -14.34
CA GLU A 19 18.17 11.36 -15.69
C GLU A 19 17.99 10.23 -16.71
N SER A 20 18.57 9.07 -16.44
CA SER A 20 18.47 7.91 -17.35
C SER A 20 18.58 6.58 -16.60
N ILE A 21 17.94 5.56 -17.19
CA ILE A 21 18.02 4.16 -16.74
C ILE A 21 18.57 3.32 -17.89
N SER A 22 19.70 2.66 -17.65
CA SER A 22 20.33 1.74 -18.60
C SER A 22 20.30 0.32 -18.06
N ILE A 23 19.95 -0.65 -18.90
CA ILE A 23 19.89 -2.07 -18.51
C ILE A 23 20.96 -2.84 -19.28
N LEU A 24 22.01 -3.24 -18.58
CA LEU A 24 23.10 -4.06 -19.11
C LEU A 24 22.73 -5.53 -18.98
N LYS A 25 22.41 -6.16 -20.11
CA LYS A 25 21.99 -7.56 -20.19
C LYS A 25 23.13 -8.51 -20.52
N ASP A 26 24.20 -8.01 -21.13
CA ASP A 26 25.30 -8.84 -21.62
C ASP A 26 26.43 -8.93 -20.60
N ALA A 27 26.94 -10.16 -20.38
CA ALA A 27 27.96 -10.46 -19.39
C ALA A 27 29.23 -9.60 -19.54
N ALA A 28 29.63 -9.26 -20.77
CA ALA A 28 30.81 -8.43 -21.02
C ALA A 28 30.64 -6.97 -20.55
N THR A 29 29.42 -6.42 -20.63
CA THR A 29 29.13 -5.05 -20.18
C THR A 29 28.87 -4.97 -18.67
N ALA A 30 28.34 -6.05 -18.09
CA ALA A 30 28.13 -6.18 -16.65
C ALA A 30 29.40 -6.54 -15.86
N ALA A 31 30.42 -7.12 -16.50
CA ALA A 31 31.67 -7.58 -15.87
C ALA A 31 32.45 -6.47 -15.15
N ILE A 32 32.31 -5.21 -15.57
CA ILE A 32 32.92 -4.03 -14.93
C ILE A 32 32.43 -3.89 -13.47
N TYR A 33 31.24 -4.38 -13.17
CA TYR A 33 30.63 -4.34 -11.83
C TYR A 33 30.82 -5.63 -11.02
N GLY A 34 31.70 -6.54 -11.48
CA GLY A 34 32.12 -7.74 -10.77
C GLY A 34 31.05 -8.86 -10.69
N SER A 35 31.22 -9.78 -9.73
CA SER A 35 30.35 -10.95 -9.57
C SER A 35 28.88 -10.60 -9.30
N LEU A 36 28.61 -9.42 -8.74
CA LEU A 36 27.25 -8.90 -8.49
C LEU A 36 26.49 -8.53 -9.78
N GLY A 37 27.19 -8.44 -10.92
CA GLY A 37 26.59 -8.18 -12.25
C GLY A 37 26.19 -9.43 -13.03
N SER A 38 26.35 -10.64 -12.47
CA SER A 38 26.08 -11.90 -13.18
C SER A 38 24.62 -12.06 -13.64
N ASN A 39 23.69 -11.40 -12.95
CA ASN A 39 22.25 -11.40 -13.26
C ASN A 39 21.82 -10.17 -14.10
N GLY A 40 22.78 -9.40 -14.62
CA GLY A 40 22.55 -8.13 -15.30
C GLY A 40 22.59 -6.93 -14.35
N VAL A 41 22.85 -5.74 -14.90
CA VAL A 41 23.00 -4.50 -14.12
C VAL A 41 22.01 -3.45 -14.62
N ILE A 42 21.18 -2.95 -13.71
CA ILE A 42 20.43 -1.70 -13.92
C ILE A 42 21.29 -0.55 -13.41
N LEU A 43 21.69 0.34 -14.31
CA LEU A 43 22.45 1.55 -14.05
C LEU A 43 21.50 2.74 -14.08
N ILE A 44 21.44 3.48 -12.96
CA ILE A 44 20.67 4.71 -12.82
C ILE A 44 21.65 5.86 -12.77
N THR A 45 21.46 6.83 -13.65
CA THR A 45 22.18 8.10 -13.62
C THR A 45 21.25 9.17 -13.08
N THR A 46 21.67 9.89 -12.04
CA THR A 46 20.90 11.02 -11.49
C THR A 46 21.17 12.30 -12.26
N LYS A 47 20.19 13.21 -12.24
CA LYS A 47 20.32 14.55 -12.82
C LYS A 47 21.51 15.28 -12.19
N LYS A 48 22.21 16.07 -13.00
CA LYS A 48 23.29 16.95 -12.53
C LYS A 48 22.92 18.41 -12.66
N GLY A 49 23.67 19.25 -11.94
CA GLY A 49 23.56 20.70 -12.07
C GLY A 49 23.80 21.16 -13.50
N SER A 50 22.94 22.03 -14.03
CA SER A 50 23.07 22.60 -15.38
C SER A 50 23.71 23.99 -15.34
N LYS A 51 24.58 24.29 -16.31
CA LYS A 51 25.11 25.65 -16.49
C LYS A 51 23.98 26.60 -16.91
N GLY A 52 23.95 27.79 -16.32
CA GLY A 52 23.03 28.85 -16.71
C GLY A 52 22.00 29.18 -15.62
N LYS A 53 20.75 29.43 -16.03
CA LYS A 53 19.71 29.96 -15.14
C LYS A 53 19.30 28.93 -14.09
N ASN A 54 19.09 29.43 -12.87
CA ASN A 54 18.50 28.66 -11.78
C ASN A 54 17.09 28.21 -12.18
N ASN A 55 16.88 26.91 -12.21
CA ASN A 55 15.59 26.29 -12.42
C ASN A 55 15.07 25.73 -11.10
N VAL A 56 13.89 26.17 -10.69
CA VAL A 56 13.16 25.62 -9.55
C VAL A 56 11.95 24.90 -10.09
N SER A 57 11.85 23.62 -9.81
CA SER A 57 10.76 22.77 -10.29
C SER A 57 10.08 22.10 -9.10
N TYR A 58 8.76 22.26 -9.03
CA TYR A 58 7.89 21.59 -8.07
C TYR A 58 6.93 20.67 -8.82
N SER A 59 6.77 19.44 -8.32
CA SER A 59 5.80 18.48 -8.81
C SER A 59 5.01 17.92 -7.64
N GLY A 60 3.68 17.98 -7.73
CA GLY A 60 2.76 17.48 -6.72
C GLY A 60 1.74 16.56 -7.36
N MET A 61 1.49 15.41 -6.73
CA MET A 61 0.47 14.45 -7.14
C MET A 61 -0.34 14.05 -5.92
N VAL A 62 -1.66 14.09 -6.06
CA VAL A 62 -2.61 13.55 -5.09
C VAL A 62 -3.49 12.55 -5.82
N SER A 63 -3.71 11.39 -5.23
CA SER A 63 -4.48 10.29 -5.83
C SER A 63 -5.36 9.63 -4.79
N MET A 64 -6.61 9.36 -5.15
CA MET A 64 -7.54 8.63 -4.30
C MET A 64 -7.43 7.13 -4.59
N LEU A 65 -7.01 6.36 -3.60
CA LEU A 65 -6.92 4.91 -3.69
C LEU A 65 -8.27 4.28 -3.34
N ARG A 66 -8.72 3.37 -4.20
CA ARG A 66 -9.88 2.50 -3.97
C ARG A 66 -9.50 1.08 -4.35
N PRO A 67 -9.65 0.10 -3.43
CA PRO A 67 -9.41 -1.30 -3.76
C PRO A 67 -10.41 -1.76 -4.83
N ASN A 68 -9.92 -2.41 -5.88
CA ASN A 68 -10.76 -3.10 -6.86
C ASN A 68 -10.82 -4.59 -6.49
N ASN A 69 -11.96 -5.24 -6.77
CA ASN A 69 -12.18 -6.67 -6.53
C ASN A 69 -12.06 -7.08 -5.05
N VAL A 70 -12.68 -6.32 -4.14
CA VAL A 70 -12.79 -6.72 -2.74
C VAL A 70 -13.66 -7.98 -2.63
N PRO A 71 -13.21 -9.03 -1.92
CA PRO A 71 -14.04 -10.21 -1.67
C PRO A 71 -15.37 -9.84 -1.01
N GLU A 72 -16.45 -10.52 -1.38
CA GLU A 72 -17.72 -10.38 -0.69
C GLU A 72 -17.67 -11.18 0.62
N PHE A 73 -17.85 -10.48 1.74
CA PHE A 73 -17.89 -11.09 3.06
C PHE A 73 -19.33 -11.32 3.49
N ILE A 74 -19.61 -12.48 4.10
CA ILE A 74 -20.87 -12.69 4.80
C ILE A 74 -20.85 -11.82 6.05
N THR A 75 -21.63 -10.73 6.02
CA THR A 75 -21.72 -9.76 7.13
C THR A 75 -22.75 -10.18 8.17
N ASP A 76 -23.69 -11.06 7.79
CA ASP A 76 -24.72 -11.60 8.64
C ASP A 76 -24.28 -12.93 9.27
N TYR A 77 -23.99 -12.90 10.56
CA TYR A 77 -23.53 -14.08 11.28
C TYR A 77 -24.62 -15.15 11.46
N ALA A 78 -25.90 -14.77 11.49
CA ALA A 78 -26.98 -15.76 11.50
C ALA A 78 -27.02 -16.53 10.17
N GLN A 79 -26.82 -15.82 9.05
CA GLN A 79 -26.66 -16.45 7.73
C GLN A 79 -25.42 -17.36 7.69
N HIS A 80 -24.29 -16.90 8.22
CA HIS A 80 -23.08 -17.72 8.34
C HIS A 80 -23.35 -19.02 9.13
N MET A 81 -24.01 -18.94 10.29
CA MET A 81 -24.35 -20.13 11.09
C MET A 81 -25.24 -21.12 10.33
N ARG A 82 -26.22 -20.62 9.56
CA ARG A 82 -27.07 -21.47 8.71
C ARG A 82 -26.26 -22.17 7.62
N LEU A 83 -25.38 -21.45 6.93
CA LEU A 83 -24.52 -22.01 5.89
C LEU A 83 -23.55 -23.06 6.43
N VAL A 84 -22.98 -22.84 7.61
CA VAL A 84 -22.16 -23.85 8.30
C VAL A 84 -22.99 -25.10 8.60
N ASN A 85 -24.17 -24.94 9.22
CA ASN A 85 -25.04 -26.08 9.52
C ASN A 85 -25.48 -26.83 8.25
N GLU A 86 -25.78 -26.13 7.16
CA GLU A 86 -26.10 -26.74 5.86
C GLU A 86 -24.92 -27.58 5.34
N GLY A 87 -23.69 -27.06 5.44
CA GLY A 87 -22.49 -27.80 5.10
C GLY A 87 -22.32 -29.09 5.92
N PHE A 88 -22.47 -29.01 7.24
CA PHE A 88 -22.40 -30.19 8.12
C PHE A 88 -23.49 -31.21 7.79
N LYS A 89 -24.72 -30.74 7.54
CA LYS A 89 -25.84 -31.60 7.15
C LYS A 89 -25.58 -32.30 5.81
N ASN A 90 -25.00 -31.61 4.83
CA ASN A 90 -24.62 -32.18 3.53
C ASN A 90 -23.52 -33.26 3.66
N LEU A 91 -22.70 -33.16 4.72
CA LEU A 91 -21.70 -34.18 5.08
C LEU A 91 -22.28 -35.30 5.97
N GLY A 92 -23.58 -35.28 6.28
CA GLY A 92 -24.23 -36.24 7.18
C GLY A 92 -23.86 -36.06 8.66
N GLN A 93 -23.29 -34.92 9.03
CA GLN A 93 -22.89 -34.59 10.39
C GLN A 93 -23.98 -33.79 11.11
N ALA A 94 -23.95 -33.81 12.45
CA ALA A 94 -24.83 -32.98 13.27
C ALA A 94 -24.52 -31.49 13.07
N ALA A 95 -25.56 -30.65 13.18
CA ALA A 95 -25.42 -29.20 13.14
C ALA A 95 -24.52 -28.69 14.28
N VAL A 96 -23.68 -27.70 13.98
CA VAL A 96 -22.78 -27.06 14.95
C VAL A 96 -23.53 -26.03 15.80
N TYR A 97 -24.42 -25.27 15.17
CA TYR A 97 -25.21 -24.23 15.82
C TYR A 97 -26.65 -24.69 16.05
N THR A 98 -27.20 -24.41 17.23
CA THR A 98 -28.60 -24.71 17.53
C THR A 98 -29.53 -23.66 16.92
N ASP A 99 -30.77 -24.05 16.63
CA ASP A 99 -31.79 -23.09 16.15
C ASP A 99 -32.05 -21.97 17.17
N ALA A 100 -31.96 -22.26 18.46
CA ALA A 100 -32.09 -21.26 19.52
C ALA A 100 -30.98 -20.19 19.42
N THR A 101 -29.74 -20.59 19.17
CA THR A 101 -28.61 -19.66 18.97
C THR A 101 -28.82 -18.81 17.71
N ILE A 102 -29.25 -19.41 16.61
CA ILE A 102 -29.47 -18.67 15.36
C ILE A 102 -30.60 -17.65 15.54
N ASN A 103 -31.70 -18.03 16.18
CA ASN A 103 -32.83 -17.13 16.46
C ASN A 103 -32.44 -15.97 17.38
N LEU A 104 -31.59 -16.23 18.39
CA LEU A 104 -31.06 -15.17 19.26
C LEU A 104 -30.31 -14.09 18.46
N TRP A 105 -29.47 -14.50 17.49
CA TRP A 105 -28.75 -13.55 16.62
C TRP A 105 -29.70 -12.79 15.68
N GLU A 106 -30.72 -13.46 15.13
CA GLU A 106 -31.75 -12.83 14.29
C GLU A 106 -32.60 -11.81 15.06
N GLU A 107 -32.94 -12.10 16.32
CA GLU A 107 -33.68 -11.19 17.19
C GLU A 107 -32.81 -10.01 17.64
N ALA A 108 -31.57 -10.28 18.05
CA ALA A 108 -30.60 -9.25 18.42
C ALA A 108 -30.35 -8.26 17.27
N LYS A 109 -30.29 -8.75 16.02
CA LYS A 109 -30.16 -7.92 14.82
C LYS A 109 -31.31 -6.93 14.64
N LYS A 110 -32.54 -7.29 15.01
CA LYS A 110 -33.73 -6.42 14.89
C LYS A 110 -33.72 -5.28 15.90
N ASN A 111 -33.08 -5.46 17.06
CA ASN A 111 -32.95 -4.43 18.08
C ASN A 111 -31.50 -4.30 18.59
N PRO A 112 -30.61 -3.63 17.83
CA PRO A 112 -29.20 -3.50 18.16
C PRO A 112 -28.93 -2.75 19.48
N ASN A 113 -29.84 -1.86 19.88
CA ASN A 113 -29.73 -1.09 21.12
C ASN A 113 -30.40 -1.80 22.32
N GLY A 114 -31.06 -2.94 22.08
CA GLY A 114 -31.59 -3.78 23.15
C GLY A 114 -30.46 -4.31 24.03
N LEU A 115 -30.70 -4.45 25.32
CA LEU A 115 -29.71 -4.96 26.25
C LEU A 115 -29.87 -6.48 26.42
N THR A 116 -28.75 -7.18 26.47
CA THR A 116 -28.68 -8.58 26.89
C THR A 116 -28.95 -8.71 28.40
N GLU A 117 -29.09 -9.95 28.89
CA GLU A 117 -29.21 -10.23 30.34
C GLU A 117 -28.06 -9.64 31.18
N PHE A 118 -26.91 -9.37 30.57
CA PHE A 118 -25.74 -8.78 31.21
C PHE A 118 -25.67 -7.24 31.07
N GLY A 119 -26.71 -6.60 30.54
CA GLY A 119 -26.75 -5.14 30.34
C GLY A 119 -25.86 -4.65 29.18
N ILE A 120 -25.39 -5.56 28.33
CA ILE A 120 -24.57 -5.22 27.15
C ILE A 120 -25.49 -5.01 25.95
N PRO A 121 -25.34 -3.93 25.16
CA PRO A 121 -26.10 -3.74 23.93
C PRO A 121 -25.93 -4.90 22.93
N ASN A 122 -27.02 -5.31 22.29
CA ASN A 122 -27.06 -6.40 21.31
C ASN A 122 -26.09 -6.19 20.15
N GLY A 123 -25.88 -4.95 19.70
CA GLY A 123 -24.90 -4.65 18.65
C GLY A 123 -23.45 -4.92 19.04
N VAL A 124 -23.14 -4.99 20.34
CA VAL A 124 -21.82 -5.34 20.87
C VAL A 124 -21.73 -6.84 21.18
N ALA A 125 -22.79 -7.42 21.74
CA ALA A 125 -22.83 -8.84 22.07
C ALA A 125 -22.98 -9.76 20.85
N TYR A 126 -23.67 -9.28 19.80
CA TYR A 126 -23.98 -10.02 18.56
C TYR A 126 -23.66 -9.16 17.32
N PRO A 127 -22.38 -8.81 17.09
CA PRO A 127 -22.00 -7.87 16.04
C PRO A 127 -22.07 -8.50 14.64
N ASN A 128 -22.81 -7.86 13.73
CA ASN A 128 -22.78 -8.16 12.29
C ASN A 128 -21.76 -7.24 11.58
N THR A 129 -20.48 -7.43 11.89
CA THR A 129 -19.41 -6.58 11.37
C THR A 129 -19.17 -6.82 9.88
N ASN A 130 -19.26 -5.76 9.07
CA ASN A 130 -18.84 -5.79 7.68
C ASN A 130 -17.31 -5.69 7.58
N TRP A 131 -16.63 -6.82 7.65
CA TRP A 131 -15.16 -6.87 7.56
C TRP A 131 -14.62 -6.35 6.22
N GLY A 132 -15.38 -6.47 5.13
CA GLY A 132 -15.01 -5.90 3.84
C GLY A 132 -14.92 -4.38 3.89
N ASP A 133 -15.90 -3.73 4.49
CA ASP A 133 -15.90 -2.28 4.68
C ASP A 133 -14.84 -1.83 5.71
N VAL A 134 -14.67 -2.57 6.81
CA VAL A 134 -13.65 -2.28 7.82
C VAL A 134 -12.23 -2.33 7.24
N LEU A 135 -11.95 -3.33 6.40
CA LEU A 135 -10.61 -3.53 5.82
C LEU A 135 -10.38 -2.71 4.55
N PHE A 136 -11.41 -2.45 3.74
CA PHE A 136 -11.26 -1.91 2.38
C PHE A 136 -12.17 -0.71 2.05
N GLY A 137 -13.13 -0.38 2.92
CA GLY A 137 -14.11 0.69 2.69
C GLY A 137 -13.53 2.10 2.81
N GLN A 138 -12.37 2.24 3.45
CA GLN A 138 -11.73 3.53 3.66
C GLN A 138 -11.10 4.04 2.36
N ARG A 139 -11.59 5.18 1.88
CA ARG A 139 -10.92 5.95 0.83
C ARG A 139 -9.65 6.55 1.41
N LYS A 140 -8.53 6.26 0.78
CA LYS A 140 -7.23 6.73 1.24
C LYS A 140 -6.59 7.64 0.20
N LEU A 141 -5.89 8.69 0.67
CA LEU A 141 -5.23 9.66 -0.19
C LEU A 141 -3.74 9.33 -0.26
N LEU A 142 -3.26 9.03 -1.46
CA LEU A 142 -1.83 8.94 -1.76
C LEU A 142 -1.35 10.32 -2.19
N GLN A 143 -0.19 10.74 -1.66
CA GLN A 143 0.40 12.03 -1.97
C GLN A 143 1.90 11.90 -2.29
N ASN A 144 2.35 12.64 -3.28
CA ASN A 144 3.75 12.74 -3.68
C ASN A 144 4.09 14.19 -3.98
N HIS A 145 5.12 14.71 -3.33
CA HIS A 145 5.59 16.08 -3.47
C HIS A 145 7.09 16.05 -3.74
N ASN A 146 7.53 16.76 -4.77
CA ASN A 146 8.93 16.85 -5.12
C ASN A 146 9.29 18.30 -5.41
N LEU A 147 10.32 18.80 -4.74
CA LEU A 147 10.92 20.09 -5.00
C LEU A 147 12.36 19.85 -5.45
N SER A 148 12.75 20.50 -6.54
CA SER A 148 14.11 20.42 -7.07
C SER A 148 14.59 21.81 -7.48
N LEU A 149 15.85 22.08 -7.19
CA LEU A 149 16.56 23.31 -7.50
C LEU A 149 17.84 22.94 -8.23
N ASN A 150 17.96 23.40 -9.46
CA ASN A 150 19.08 23.10 -10.34
C ASN A 150 19.67 24.43 -10.84
N GLY A 151 20.99 24.60 -10.80
CA GLY A 151 21.63 25.77 -11.35
C GLY A 151 23.15 25.70 -11.28
N GLY A 152 23.81 26.70 -11.84
CA GLY A 152 25.26 26.75 -11.84
C GLY A 152 25.86 27.74 -12.82
N SER A 153 27.09 28.16 -12.54
CA SER A 153 27.94 28.89 -13.48
C SER A 153 28.75 27.92 -14.35
N GLU A 154 29.61 28.44 -15.23
CA GLU A 154 30.51 27.60 -16.03
C GLU A 154 31.46 26.74 -15.19
N ASN A 155 31.77 27.20 -13.97
CA ASN A 155 32.77 26.60 -13.09
C ASN A 155 32.16 25.91 -11.86
N THR A 156 30.85 26.01 -11.64
CA THR A 156 30.19 25.41 -10.47
C THR A 156 28.77 25.03 -10.83
N GLN A 157 28.41 23.78 -10.60
CA GLN A 157 27.08 23.23 -10.85
C GLN A 157 26.54 22.64 -9.56
N TYR A 158 25.25 22.86 -9.27
CA TYR A 158 24.59 22.31 -8.10
C TYR A 158 23.20 21.79 -8.46
N LEU A 159 22.80 20.71 -7.78
CA LEU A 159 21.45 20.20 -7.76
C LEU A 159 21.06 19.97 -6.30
N PHE A 160 19.86 20.36 -5.94
CA PHE A 160 19.27 20.01 -4.66
C PHE A 160 17.86 19.51 -4.91
N SER A 161 17.50 18.35 -4.36
CA SER A 161 16.14 17.85 -4.42
C SER A 161 15.66 17.38 -3.05
N VAL A 162 14.37 17.57 -2.80
CA VAL A 162 13.67 17.00 -1.65
C VAL A 162 12.32 16.46 -2.11
N GLY A 163 12.02 15.24 -1.70
CA GLY A 163 10.80 14.53 -2.04
C GLY A 163 10.12 13.99 -0.78
N TYR A 164 8.79 14.09 -0.74
CA TYR A 164 7.95 13.46 0.25
C TYR A 164 6.91 12.60 -0.45
N PHE A 165 6.85 11.32 -0.07
CA PHE A 165 5.90 10.34 -0.59
C PHE A 165 5.19 9.69 0.58
N ASN A 166 3.86 9.70 0.55
CA ASN A 166 3.01 9.00 1.50
C ASN A 166 2.01 8.14 0.74
N ASN A 167 2.09 6.84 0.98
CA ASN A 167 1.18 5.85 0.45
C ASN A 167 0.53 5.13 1.64
N PRO A 168 -0.74 5.44 1.98
CA PRO A 168 -1.42 4.86 3.13
C PRO A 168 -1.83 3.38 2.94
N GLY A 169 -1.50 2.76 1.81
CA GLY A 169 -1.88 1.38 1.47
C GLY A 169 -3.37 1.25 1.18
N THR A 170 -3.84 0.02 0.94
CA THR A 170 -5.25 -0.30 0.71
C THR A 170 -5.96 -0.86 1.94
N MET A 171 -5.21 -1.34 2.93
CA MET A 171 -5.71 -1.87 4.21
C MET A 171 -5.21 -1.02 5.39
N PRO A 172 -5.91 -1.01 6.54
CA PRO A 172 -5.39 -0.39 7.77
C PRO A 172 -3.96 -0.86 8.09
N GLU A 173 -3.12 0.03 8.61
CA GLU A 173 -1.74 -0.27 9.04
C GLU A 173 -0.79 -0.84 7.96
N THR A 174 -1.13 -0.71 6.67
CA THR A 174 -0.26 -1.13 5.55
C THR A 174 0.42 0.04 4.82
N GLY A 175 0.37 1.24 5.43
CA GLY A 175 0.93 2.45 4.85
C GLY A 175 2.45 2.49 4.87
N ALA A 176 3.03 3.31 3.99
CA ALA A 176 4.45 3.59 3.91
C ALA A 176 4.69 5.07 3.56
N ASP A 177 5.54 5.71 4.36
CA ASP A 177 5.96 7.08 4.18
C ASP A 177 7.46 7.13 3.93
N LYS A 178 7.89 7.97 2.98
CA LYS A 178 9.29 8.14 2.60
C LYS A 178 9.60 9.62 2.41
N ILE A 179 10.68 10.07 3.05
CA ILE A 179 11.33 11.35 2.77
C ILE A 179 12.63 11.04 2.03
N ARG A 180 12.87 11.74 0.93
CA ARG A 180 14.07 11.58 0.09
C ARG A 180 14.73 12.94 -0.12
N HIS A 181 16.05 12.95 -0.19
CA HIS A 181 16.83 14.13 -0.55
C HIS A 181 18.02 13.72 -1.42
N ALA A 182 18.40 14.57 -2.36
CA ALA A 182 19.63 14.41 -3.15
C ALA A 182 20.44 15.72 -3.16
N TYR A 183 21.76 15.57 -3.22
CA TYR A 183 22.77 16.64 -3.20
C TYR A 183 23.66 16.57 -4.45
#